data_AF-A0A075G8I6-F1
#
_entry.id   AF-A0A075G8I6-F1
#
_cell.length_a   1.000
_cell.length_b   1.000
_cell.length_c   1.000
_cell.angle_alpha   90.00
_cell.angle_beta   90.00
_cell.angle_gamma   90.00
#
_symmetry.space_group_name_H-M   'P 1'
#
loop_
_entity.id
_entity.type
_entity.pdbx_description
1 polymer ?
#
loop_
_entity_poly.entity_id
_entity_poly.type
_entity_poly.pdbx_seq_one_letter_code
_entity_poly.pdbx_strand_id
1 'polypeptide(L)'
;MSIETVKSIQGIKFSVWSPNEIRKYSVAEVTAPETYDEDGMAVQGGLMDGRLGTLEPGQKCLTCGNTSARCPGHFGHIELAEPVLHIAFIDNIHKLLLSTCRSCSRIRISDEDLAKFLEIKSRKASYTIISQKRIPDEILDKAKKSKRMCALW
;
A
#
# COMPACT_ATOMS: atom_id res chain seq x y z
N MET A 1 29.91 -27.34 -4.40
CA MET A 1 29.07 -26.91 -3.26
C MET A 1 29.04 -25.39 -3.29
N SER A 2 27.90 -24.80 -3.64
CA SER A 2 27.71 -23.34 -3.60
C SER A 2 27.70 -22.87 -2.16
N ILE A 3 28.56 -21.90 -1.82
CA ILE A 3 28.57 -21.26 -0.51
C ILE A 3 27.26 -20.45 -0.38
N GLU A 4 26.33 -20.94 0.43
CA GLU A 4 25.12 -20.20 0.78
C GLU A 4 25.46 -19.18 1.86
N THR A 5 25.48 -17.90 1.49
CA THR A 5 25.65 -16.80 2.44
C THR A 5 24.38 -16.60 3.25
N VAL A 6 24.42 -16.91 4.55
CA VAL A 6 23.33 -16.61 5.49
C VAL A 6 23.22 -15.10 5.65
N LYS A 7 22.07 -14.52 5.29
CA LYS A 7 21.78 -13.09 5.48
C LYS A 7 20.94 -12.88 6.74
N SER A 8 21.26 -11.87 7.53
CA SER A 8 20.46 -11.44 8.68
C SER A 8 19.53 -10.29 8.30
N ILE A 9 18.35 -10.26 8.93
CA ILE A 9 17.36 -9.18 8.72
C ILE A 9 17.80 -7.95 9.53
N GLN A 10 18.08 -6.84 8.86
CA GLN A 10 18.45 -5.59 9.52
C GLN A 10 17.24 -4.81 10.05
N GLY A 11 16.10 -4.88 9.36
CA GLY A 11 14.88 -4.17 9.73
C GLY A 11 13.77 -4.34 8.71
N ILE A 12 12.57 -3.85 9.06
CA ILE A 12 11.36 -3.93 8.24
C ILE A 12 10.90 -2.52 7.91
N LYS A 13 10.65 -2.24 6.62
CA LYS A 13 10.08 -0.97 6.16
C LYS A 13 8.61 -1.18 5.80
N PHE A 14 7.74 -0.43 6.45
CA PHE A 14 6.31 -0.43 6.14
C PHE A 14 6.00 0.57 5.03
N SER A 15 5.14 0.17 4.10
CA SER A 15 4.65 1.01 3.00
C SER A 15 3.32 0.48 2.49
N VAL A 16 2.57 1.35 1.81
CA VAL A 16 1.38 0.95 1.04
C VAL A 16 1.85 0.52 -0.35
N TRP A 17 1.32 -0.60 -0.85
CA TRP A 17 1.66 -1.08 -2.18
C TRP A 17 0.90 -0.30 -3.25
N SER A 18 1.58 0.02 -4.34
CA SER A 18 0.94 0.52 -5.54
C SER A 18 0.17 -0.59 -6.27
N PRO A 19 -0.86 -0.26 -7.06
CA PRO A 19 -1.58 -1.25 -7.87
C PRO A 19 -0.65 -2.08 -8.78
N ASN A 20 0.41 -1.45 -9.31
CA ASN A 20 1.40 -2.13 -10.15
C ASN A 20 2.24 -3.15 -9.36
N GLU A 21 2.58 -2.86 -8.11
CA GLU A 21 3.27 -3.83 -7.25
C GLU A 21 2.36 -5.01 -6.93
N ILE A 22 1.09 -4.77 -6.60
CA ILE A 22 0.10 -5.83 -6.34
C ILE A 22 0.02 -6.77 -7.54
N ARG A 23 -0.15 -6.25 -8.75
CA ARG A 23 -0.19 -7.07 -9.98
C ARG A 23 1.11 -7.82 -10.24
N LYS A 24 2.26 -7.20 -9.96
CA LYS A 24 3.57 -7.83 -10.15
C LYS A 24 3.81 -9.02 -9.22
N TYR A 25 3.36 -8.93 -7.97
CA TYR A 25 3.48 -10.01 -6.99
C TYR A 25 2.37 -11.06 -7.13
N SER A 26 1.31 -10.73 -7.84
CA SER A 26 0.19 -11.63 -8.05
C SER A 26 0.48 -12.69 -9.11
N VAL A 27 0.05 -13.92 -8.84
CA VAL A 27 0.17 -15.06 -9.77
C VAL A 27 -1.11 -15.33 -10.56
N ALA A 28 -2.23 -14.77 -10.10
CA ALA A 28 -3.55 -14.96 -10.69
C ALA A 28 -4.47 -13.78 -10.36
N GLU A 29 -5.25 -13.35 -11.35
CA GLU A 29 -6.41 -12.50 -11.14
C GLU A 29 -7.61 -13.38 -10.75
N VAL A 30 -8.33 -12.98 -9.71
CA VAL A 30 -9.57 -13.64 -9.28
C VAL A 30 -10.74 -12.96 -9.94
N THR A 31 -11.40 -13.67 -10.85
CA THR A 31 -12.50 -13.18 -11.68
C THR A 31 -13.82 -13.91 -11.42
N ALA A 32 -13.77 -15.12 -10.88
CA ALA A 32 -14.93 -15.95 -10.59
C ALA A 32 -15.27 -15.90 -9.08
N PRO A 33 -16.53 -15.63 -8.70
CA PRO A 33 -16.94 -15.70 -7.30
C PRO A 33 -17.09 -17.15 -6.80
N GLU A 34 -17.29 -18.11 -7.69
CA GLU A 34 -17.43 -19.52 -7.36
C GLU A 34 -16.11 -20.12 -6.86
N THR A 35 -16.18 -20.99 -5.86
CA THR A 35 -15.01 -21.70 -5.31
C THR A 35 -14.83 -23.08 -5.95
N TYR A 36 -15.92 -23.82 -6.13
CA TYR A 36 -15.94 -25.15 -6.73
C TYR A 36 -17.03 -25.23 -7.81
N ASP A 37 -16.78 -26.05 -8.83
CA ASP A 37 -17.77 -26.38 -9.86
C ASP A 37 -18.74 -27.49 -9.41
N GLU A 38 -19.65 -27.87 -10.30
CA GLU A 38 -20.67 -28.92 -10.03
C GLU A 38 -20.04 -30.29 -9.74
N ASP A 39 -18.82 -30.53 -10.21
CA ASP A 39 -18.05 -31.76 -9.99
C ASP A 39 -17.22 -31.71 -8.69
N GLY A 40 -17.28 -30.60 -7.95
CA GLY A 40 -16.54 -30.39 -6.71
C GLY A 40 -15.07 -30.03 -6.92
N MET A 41 -14.66 -29.68 -8.14
CA MET A 41 -13.31 -29.27 -8.47
C MET A 41 -13.15 -27.76 -8.34
N ALA A 42 -11.94 -27.30 -8.00
CA ALA A 42 -11.69 -25.88 -7.80
C ALA A 42 -11.81 -25.10 -9.13
N VAL A 43 -12.54 -23.99 -9.11
CA VAL A 43 -12.74 -23.14 -10.29
C VAL A 43 -11.47 -22.33 -10.59
N GLN A 44 -11.00 -22.38 -11.84
CA GLN A 44 -9.89 -21.54 -12.29
C GLN A 44 -10.31 -20.07 -12.31
N GLY A 45 -9.50 -19.19 -11.71
CA GLY A 45 -9.86 -17.78 -11.51
C GLY A 45 -10.81 -17.56 -10.32
N GLY A 46 -11.15 -18.61 -9.56
CA GLY A 46 -11.86 -18.51 -8.29
C GLY A 46 -10.90 -18.37 -7.10
N LEU A 47 -11.46 -18.31 -5.88
CA LEU A 47 -10.66 -18.20 -4.66
C LEU A 47 -9.87 -19.48 -4.31
N MET A 48 -10.29 -20.62 -4.84
CA MET A 48 -9.62 -21.92 -4.65
C MET A 48 -8.68 -22.27 -5.81
N ASP A 49 -8.32 -21.31 -6.67
CA ASP A 49 -7.43 -21.55 -7.80
C ASP A 49 -6.08 -22.13 -7.34
N GLY A 50 -5.70 -23.29 -7.90
CA GLY A 50 -4.48 -24.03 -7.52
C GLY A 50 -3.17 -23.27 -7.74
N ARG A 51 -3.19 -22.13 -8.44
CA ARG A 51 -2.04 -21.20 -8.55
C ARG A 51 -1.79 -20.44 -7.25
N LEU A 52 -2.83 -20.15 -6.46
CA LEU A 52 -2.73 -19.43 -5.20
C LEU A 52 -2.14 -20.28 -4.07
N GLY A 53 -2.19 -21.60 -4.23
CA GLY A 53 -1.69 -22.57 -3.27
C GLY A 53 -2.45 -23.89 -3.40
N THR A 54 -2.14 -24.81 -2.50
CA THR A 54 -2.90 -26.06 -2.37
C THR A 54 -3.11 -26.36 -0.90
N LEU A 55 -4.33 -26.72 -0.53
CA LEU A 55 -4.67 -27.17 0.82
C LEU A 55 -4.70 -28.69 0.90
N GLU A 56 -5.11 -29.34 -0.18
CA GLU A 56 -5.32 -30.78 -0.22
C GLU A 56 -3.99 -31.58 -0.19
N PRO A 57 -3.87 -32.58 0.70
CA PRO A 57 -2.75 -33.51 0.71
C PRO A 57 -2.62 -34.24 -0.62
N GLY A 58 -1.42 -34.26 -1.20
CA GLY A 58 -1.15 -34.94 -2.47
C GLY A 58 -1.40 -34.10 -3.71
N GLN A 59 -2.20 -33.03 -3.62
CA GLN A 59 -2.25 -32.02 -4.68
C GLN A 59 -1.00 -31.13 -4.65
N LYS A 60 -0.59 -30.68 -5.83
CA LYS A 60 0.57 -29.80 -6.03
C LYS A 60 0.10 -28.42 -6.45
N CYS A 61 0.69 -27.39 -5.86
CA CYS A 61 0.46 -26.02 -6.28
C CYS A 61 0.91 -25.83 -7.74
N LEU A 62 0.08 -25.18 -8.54
CA LEU A 62 0.35 -24.94 -9.97
C LEU A 62 1.43 -23.87 -10.20
N THR A 63 1.78 -23.10 -9.17
CA THR A 63 2.82 -22.05 -9.25
C THR A 63 4.20 -22.58 -8.87
N CYS A 64 4.35 -23.19 -7.69
CA CYS A 64 5.66 -23.64 -7.20
C CYS A 64 5.90 -25.16 -7.30
N GLY A 65 4.89 -25.95 -7.66
CA GLY A 65 4.98 -27.41 -7.78
C GLY A 65 5.09 -28.17 -6.45
N ASN A 66 5.10 -27.45 -5.32
CA ASN A 66 5.14 -28.04 -3.98
C ASN A 66 3.76 -28.51 -3.51
N THR A 67 3.74 -29.47 -2.58
CA THR A 67 2.54 -29.87 -1.85
C THR A 67 2.21 -28.88 -0.73
N SER A 68 1.04 -29.00 -0.11
CA SER A 68 0.57 -28.12 0.97
C SER A 68 1.58 -27.97 2.12
N ALA A 69 2.33 -29.02 2.43
CA ALA A 69 3.35 -29.01 3.50
C ALA A 69 4.58 -28.12 3.20
N ARG A 70 4.85 -27.79 1.94
CA ARG A 70 6.04 -27.01 1.52
C ARG A 70 5.70 -25.76 0.71
N CYS A 71 4.44 -25.57 0.34
CA CYS A 71 3.99 -24.40 -0.38
C CYS A 71 3.91 -23.20 0.58
N PRO A 72 4.59 -22.07 0.30
CA PRO A 72 4.49 -20.87 1.13
C PRO A 72 3.17 -20.09 0.93
N GLY A 73 2.40 -20.44 -0.11
CA GLY A 73 1.27 -19.65 -0.59
C GLY A 73 1.68 -18.57 -1.58
N HIS A 74 0.75 -18.20 -2.46
CA HIS A 74 0.98 -17.21 -3.52
C HIS A 74 -0.16 -16.20 -3.57
N PHE A 75 0.18 -14.93 -3.78
CA PHE A 75 -0.81 -13.87 -3.78
C PHE A 75 -1.63 -13.86 -5.08
N GLY A 76 -2.93 -13.68 -4.94
CA GLY A 76 -3.84 -13.28 -6.01
C GLY A 76 -4.10 -11.78 -5.96
N HIS A 77 -4.79 -11.26 -6.96
CA HIS A 77 -5.37 -9.93 -6.91
C HIS A 77 -6.79 -9.94 -7.49
N ILE A 78 -7.59 -8.97 -7.07
CA ILE A 78 -8.90 -8.68 -7.65
C ILE A 78 -8.77 -7.29 -8.26
N GLU A 79 -9.04 -7.19 -9.55
CA GLU A 79 -9.12 -5.89 -10.22
C GLU A 79 -10.52 -5.31 -9.96
N LEU A 80 -10.58 -4.20 -9.24
CA LEU A 80 -11.85 -3.53 -8.97
C LEU A 80 -12.25 -2.70 -10.18
N ALA A 81 -13.54 -2.75 -10.55
CA ALA A 81 -14.07 -1.94 -11.65
C ALA A 81 -13.91 -0.43 -11.40
N GLU A 82 -13.98 -0.01 -10.13
CA GLU A 82 -13.78 1.37 -9.70
C GLU A 82 -12.92 1.45 -8.43
N PRO A 83 -12.15 2.54 -8.24
CA PRO A 83 -11.35 2.72 -7.04
C PRO A 83 -12.23 2.95 -5.81
N VAL A 84 -12.00 2.15 -4.76
CA VAL A 84 -12.68 2.28 -3.47
C VAL A 84 -11.73 2.87 -2.43
N LEU A 85 -12.25 3.78 -1.59
CA LEU A 85 -11.47 4.33 -0.49
C LEU A 85 -11.22 3.27 0.58
N HIS A 86 -9.95 3.02 0.86
CA HIS A 86 -9.58 2.09 1.92
C HIS A 86 -9.89 2.68 3.30
N ILE A 87 -10.73 2.01 4.09
CA ILE A 87 -11.29 2.51 5.35
C ILE A 87 -10.22 3.01 6.34
N ALA A 88 -9.12 2.27 6.48
CA ALA A 88 -8.03 2.65 7.39
C ALA A 88 -7.30 3.96 7.01
N PHE A 89 -7.50 4.47 5.79
CA PHE A 89 -6.85 5.69 5.31
C PHE A 89 -7.83 6.85 5.09
N ILE A 90 -9.14 6.68 5.37
CA ILE A 90 -10.15 7.72 5.14
C ILE A 90 -9.78 9.02 5.85
N ASP A 91 -9.38 8.97 7.13
CA ASP A 91 -8.99 10.16 7.89
C ASP A 91 -7.77 10.86 7.28
N ASN A 92 -6.79 10.09 6.81
CA ASN A 92 -5.58 10.62 6.19
C ASN A 92 -5.90 11.26 4.84
N ILE A 93 -6.73 10.61 4.02
CA ILE A 93 -7.21 11.13 2.73
C ILE A 93 -7.96 12.44 2.97
N HIS A 94 -8.85 12.49 3.95
CA HIS A 94 -9.60 13.69 4.30
C HIS A 94 -8.67 14.84 4.71
N LYS A 95 -7.67 14.59 5.57
CA LYS A 95 -6.65 15.59 5.95
C LYS A 95 -5.86 16.10 4.74
N LEU A 96 -5.47 15.22 3.82
CA LEU A 96 -4.76 15.60 2.59
C LEU A 96 -5.62 16.48 1.67
N LEU A 97 -6.89 16.12 1.50
CA LEU A 97 -7.83 16.90 0.67
C LEU A 97 -8.14 18.28 1.27
N LEU A 98 -8.14 18.42 2.60
CA LEU A 98 -8.31 19.71 3.27
C LEU A 98 -7.05 20.59 3.18
N SER A 99 -5.88 19.98 3.17
CA SER A 99 -4.59 20.70 3.19
C SER A 99 -4.03 21.02 1.80
N THR A 100 -4.60 20.45 0.73
CA THR A 100 -4.16 20.67 -0.66
C THR A 100 -5.19 21.45 -1.47
N CYS A 101 -4.72 22.15 -2.51
CA CYS A 101 -5.58 22.84 -3.47
C CYS A 101 -6.16 21.83 -4.45
N ARG A 102 -7.48 21.90 -4.71
CA ARG A 102 -8.16 20.98 -5.65
C ARG A 102 -7.83 21.22 -7.12
N SER A 103 -7.32 22.40 -7.47
CA SER A 103 -7.00 22.75 -8.86
C SER A 103 -5.55 22.48 -9.23
N CYS A 104 -4.60 22.72 -8.32
CA CYS A 104 -3.17 22.57 -8.61
C CYS A 104 -2.44 21.55 -7.72
N SER A 105 -3.16 20.89 -6.80
CA SER A 105 -2.64 19.88 -5.86
C SER A 105 -1.51 20.35 -4.94
N ARG A 106 -1.20 21.66 -4.91
CA ARG A 106 -0.21 22.24 -3.99
C ARG A 106 -0.77 22.34 -2.58
N ILE A 107 0.11 22.24 -1.59
CA ILE A 107 -0.23 22.42 -0.19
C ILE A 107 -0.61 23.89 0.10
N ARG A 108 -1.68 24.12 0.87
CA ARG A 108 -2.27 25.46 1.09
C ARG A 108 -1.60 26.25 2.20
N ILE A 109 -0.28 26.31 2.21
CA ILE A 109 0.51 27.12 3.16
C ILE A 109 1.36 28.17 2.41
N SER A 110 1.86 29.18 3.11
CA SER A 110 2.77 30.15 2.49
C SER A 110 4.13 29.51 2.20
N ASP A 111 4.83 30.01 1.17
CA ASP A 111 6.17 29.53 0.84
C ASP A 111 7.16 29.76 1.99
N GLU A 112 6.97 30.85 2.76
CA GLU A 112 7.71 31.13 3.99
C GLU A 112 7.52 30.04 5.05
N ASP A 113 6.29 29.60 5.28
CA ASP A 113 6.01 28.53 6.25
C ASP A 113 6.50 27.18 5.74
N LEU A 114 6.36 26.92 4.45
CA LEU A 114 6.90 25.71 3.82
C LEU A 114 8.42 25.63 3.99
N ALA A 115 9.14 26.73 3.73
CA ALA A 115 10.58 26.81 3.94
C ALA A 115 10.98 26.53 5.40
N LYS A 116 10.26 27.12 6.37
CA LYS A 116 10.48 26.85 7.81
C LYS A 116 10.29 25.38 8.15
N PHE A 117 9.22 24.74 7.67
CA PHE A 117 8.97 23.32 7.95
C PHE A 117 10.03 22.41 7.31
N LEU A 118 10.52 22.74 6.11
CA LEU A 118 11.59 22.01 5.44
C LEU A 118 12.92 22.13 6.20
N GLU A 119 13.23 23.33 6.73
CA GLU A 119 14.42 23.54 7.56
C GLU A 119 14.35 22.68 8.82
N ILE A 120 13.23 22.66 9.53
CA ILE A 120 13.03 21.81 10.71
C ILE A 120 13.19 20.32 10.37
N LYS A 121 12.68 19.89 9.21
CA LYS A 121 12.81 18.49 8.76
C LYS A 121 14.27 18.10 8.47
N SER A 122 15.09 19.02 7.99
CA SER A 122 16.51 18.78 7.68
C SER A 122 17.39 18.62 8.92
N ARG A 123 16.97 19.15 10.07
CA ARG A 123 17.71 19.05 11.34
C ARG A 123 17.63 17.62 11.87
N LYS A 124 18.78 16.97 12.06
CA LYS A 124 18.91 15.57 12.53
C LYS A 124 19.09 15.46 14.06
N ALA A 125 18.57 16.39 14.85
CA ALA A 125 18.74 16.37 16.30
C ALA A 125 17.66 15.51 16.99
N SER A 126 17.99 14.92 18.14
CA SER A 126 17.12 13.97 18.86
C SER A 126 15.79 14.59 19.30
N TYR A 127 15.79 15.87 19.67
CA TYR A 127 14.58 16.62 20.02
C TYR A 127 13.66 16.90 18.81
N THR A 128 14.20 16.77 17.59
CA THR A 128 13.48 17.03 16.35
C THR A 128 12.47 15.93 16.04
N ILE A 129 12.59 14.72 16.61
CA ILE A 129 11.62 13.63 16.38
C ILE A 129 10.25 13.98 16.99
N ILE A 130 10.22 14.57 18.19
CA ILE A 130 8.98 14.98 18.86
C ILE A 130 8.37 16.18 18.13
N SER A 131 9.19 17.13 17.68
CA SER A 131 8.69 18.27 16.91
C SER A 131 8.19 17.84 15.53
N GLN A 132 8.87 16.92 14.84
CA GLN A 132 8.47 16.39 13.54
C GLN A 132 7.13 15.68 13.57
N LYS A 133 6.76 15.05 14.70
CA LYS A 133 5.43 14.45 14.87
C LYS A 133 4.29 15.46 14.88
N ARG A 134 4.55 16.71 15.30
CA ARG A 134 3.54 17.79 15.36
C ARG A 134 3.43 18.59 14.06
N ILE A 135 4.47 18.58 13.23
CA ILE A 135 4.50 19.30 11.94
C ILE A 135 3.28 19.01 11.06
N PRO A 136 2.84 17.75 10.86
CA PRO A 136 1.66 17.48 10.03
C PRO A 136 0.38 18.16 10.53
N ASP A 137 0.17 18.20 11.85
CA ASP A 137 -1.00 18.83 12.46
C ASP A 137 -0.92 20.36 12.35
N GLU A 138 0.26 20.94 12.56
CA GLU A 138 0.49 22.39 12.37
C GLU A 138 0.26 22.83 10.92
N ILE A 139 0.73 22.03 9.95
CA ILE A 139 0.49 22.28 8.53
C ILE A 139 -1.00 22.20 8.24
N LEU A 140 -1.72 21.22 8.79
CA LEU A 140 -3.15 21.06 8.59
C LEU A 140 -3.93 22.27 9.15
N ASP A 141 -3.60 22.73 10.34
CA ASP A 141 -4.25 23.88 10.96
C ASP A 141 -4.01 25.19 10.21
N LYS A 142 -2.80 25.40 9.71
CA LYS A 142 -2.47 26.54 8.84
C LYS A 142 -3.19 26.45 7.50
N ALA A 143 -3.21 25.27 6.88
CA ALA A 143 -3.85 25.04 5.60
C ALA A 143 -5.37 25.26 5.65
N LYS A 144 -6.04 24.86 6.74
CA LYS A 144 -7.47 25.13 6.98
C LYS A 144 -7.79 26.62 7.07
N LYS A 145 -6.91 27.41 7.71
CA LYS A 145 -7.08 28.86 7.89
C LYS A 145 -6.76 29.66 6.61
N SER A 146 -6.01 29.05 5.69
CA SER A 146 -5.57 29.70 4.47
C SER A 146 -6.72 29.92 3.48
N LYS A 147 -7.18 31.18 3.37
CA LYS A 147 -8.14 31.62 2.34
C LYS A 147 -7.49 31.81 0.96
N ARG A 148 -6.16 31.60 0.84
CA ARG A 148 -5.46 31.72 -0.43
C ARG A 148 -5.96 30.64 -1.38
N MET A 149 -6.76 31.06 -2.35
CA MET A 149 -6.89 30.33 -3.61
C MET A 149 -5.50 30.41 -4.24
N CYS A 150 -4.86 29.27 -4.53
CA CYS A 150 -3.61 29.28 -5.26
C CYS A 150 -3.85 30.12 -6.52
N ALA A 151 -3.12 31.24 -6.64
CA ALA A 151 -3.25 32.11 -7.79
C ALA A 151 -3.06 31.23 -9.03
N LEU A 152 -4.08 31.21 -9.89
CA LEU A 152 -3.90 30.82 -11.28
C LEU A 152 -2.84 31.78 -11.81
N TRP A 153 -1.76 31.22 -12.36
CA TRP A 153 -0.70 32.00 -13.00
C TRP A 153 -1.28 32.92 -14.06
#